data_AF-A0A0U1QTQ0-F1
#
_entry.id   AF-A0A0U1QTQ0-F1
#
_cell.length_a   1.000
_cell.length_b   1.000
_cell.length_c   1.000
_cell.angle_alpha   90.00
_cell.angle_beta   90.00
_cell.angle_gamma   90.00
#
_symmetry.space_group_name_H-M   'P 1'
#
loop_
_entity.id
_entity.type
_entity.pdbx_description
1 polymer ?
#
loop_
_entity_poly.entity_id
_entity_poly.type
_entity_poly.pdbx_seq_one_letter_code
_entity_poly.pdbx_strand_id
1 'polypeptide(L)'
;MADVSRLKKGKLGTPPPLEEVATGLDAPELAPAPHIEEQPTYIRRDGRSARKTNRTLAFATRVSPEFDAELRDIAEEKNLKLVELLEEMLEAYKKANNR
;
A
#
# COMPACT_ATOMS: atom_id res chain seq x y z
N MET A 1 19.15 27.54 -30.11
CA MET A 1 19.11 28.26 -28.81
C MET A 1 17.65 28.59 -28.53
N ALA A 2 17.14 28.35 -27.32
CA ALA A 2 15.74 28.60 -26.97
C ALA A 2 15.54 30.07 -26.54
N ASP A 3 14.52 30.73 -27.10
CA ASP A 3 14.19 32.13 -26.83
C ASP A 3 13.41 32.29 -25.51
N VAL A 4 14.02 32.99 -24.54
CA VAL A 4 13.47 33.23 -23.19
C VAL A 4 12.80 34.60 -23.04
N SER A 5 12.49 35.25 -24.16
CA SER A 5 11.94 36.63 -24.23
C SER A 5 10.53 36.80 -23.63
N ARG A 6 9.83 35.70 -23.30
CA ARG A 6 8.56 35.70 -22.56
C ARG A 6 8.70 35.69 -21.05
N LEU A 7 9.92 35.50 -20.52
CA LEU A 7 10.19 35.55 -19.09
C LEU A 7 10.35 37.00 -18.60
N LYS A 8 9.46 37.90 -19.04
CA LYS A 8 9.45 39.28 -18.55
C LYS A 8 8.73 39.33 -17.21
N LYS A 9 9.56 39.50 -16.16
CA LYS A 9 9.23 39.93 -14.80
C LYS A 9 8.04 40.89 -14.76
N GLY A 10 7.02 40.53 -13.99
CA GLY A 10 6.01 41.47 -13.54
C GLY A 10 4.68 40.82 -13.19
N LYS A 11 4.55 40.40 -11.92
CA LYS A 11 3.33 40.28 -11.08
C LYS A 11 3.52 39.21 -9.98
N LEU A 12 4.68 39.17 -9.35
CA LEU A 12 4.69 38.74 -7.94
C LEU A 12 4.01 39.91 -7.22
N GLY A 13 2.89 39.65 -6.53
CA GLY A 13 2.09 40.68 -5.89
C GLY A 13 2.89 41.50 -4.88
N THR A 14 2.24 42.46 -4.20
CA THR A 14 2.83 43.13 -3.06
C THR A 14 3.35 42.08 -2.07
N PRO A 15 4.62 42.13 -1.66
CA PRO A 15 5.15 41.16 -0.70
C PRO A 15 4.32 41.23 0.60
N PRO A 16 4.12 40.09 1.28
CA PRO A 16 3.42 40.08 2.57
C PRO A 16 4.13 41.02 3.58
N PRO A 17 3.37 41.65 4.49
CA PRO A 17 3.95 42.45 5.57
C PRO A 17 4.87 41.58 6.44
N LEU A 18 5.82 42.21 7.14
CA LEU A 18 6.85 41.50 7.94
C LEU A 18 6.25 40.54 8.99
N GLU A 19 5.05 40.86 9.48
CA GLU A 19 4.31 40.05 10.45
C GLU A 19 3.73 38.76 9.86
N GLU A 20 3.54 38.69 8.54
CA GLU A 20 3.04 37.50 7.81
C GLU A 20 4.18 36.63 7.26
N VAL A 21 5.44 36.96 7.55
CA VAL A 21 6.60 36.17 7.13
C VAL A 21 6.67 34.92 8.00
N ALA A 22 7.04 33.78 7.39
CA ALA A 22 7.22 32.54 8.11
C ALA A 22 8.29 32.70 9.22
N THR A 23 7.88 32.50 10.48
CA THR A 23 8.74 32.57 11.68
C THR A 23 9.65 31.33 11.83
N GLY A 24 9.80 30.53 10.78
CA GLY A 24 10.62 29.31 10.81
C GLY A 24 12.10 29.58 11.05
N LEU A 25 12.59 30.81 10.79
CA LEU A 25 13.95 31.22 11.16
C LEU A 25 14.14 31.46 12.67
N ASP A 26 13.07 31.78 13.40
CA ASP A 26 13.12 31.98 14.86
C ASP A 26 12.98 30.65 15.62
N ALA A 27 12.78 29.55 14.90
CA ALA A 27 12.72 28.23 15.50
C ALA A 27 14.10 27.83 16.05
N PRO A 28 14.17 27.21 17.24
CA PRO A 28 15.43 26.72 17.80
C PRO A 28 16.06 25.70 16.86
N GLU A 29 17.39 25.78 16.67
CA GLU A 29 18.15 24.83 15.84
C GLU A 29 18.11 23.39 16.38
N LEU A 30 17.81 23.23 17.68
CA LEU A 30 17.72 21.94 18.33
C LEU A 30 16.28 21.42 18.22
N ALA A 31 16.11 20.30 17.53
CA ALA A 31 14.83 19.60 17.48
C ALA A 31 14.36 19.25 18.91
N PRO A 32 13.09 19.49 19.26
CA PRO A 32 12.56 19.10 20.56
C PRO A 32 12.74 17.58 20.74
N ALA A 33 13.13 17.17 21.95
CA ALA A 33 13.29 15.77 22.27
C ALA A 33 12.00 15.02 21.93
N PRO A 34 12.08 13.85 21.26
CA PRO A 34 10.89 13.11 20.89
C PRO A 34 10.07 12.79 22.14
N HIS A 35 8.79 13.15 22.12
CA HIS A 35 7.83 12.63 23.10
C HIS A 35 7.68 11.14 22.81
N ILE A 36 8.39 10.32 23.59
CA ILE A 36 8.24 8.86 23.58
C ILE A 36 6.95 8.56 24.34
N GLU A 37 5.81 8.78 23.68
CA GLU A 37 4.59 8.11 24.11
C GLU A 37 4.76 6.63 23.77
N GLU A 38 4.51 5.76 24.74
CA GLU A 38 4.52 4.29 24.58
C GLU A 38 3.34 3.83 23.71
N GLN A 39 3.30 4.32 22.46
CA GLN A 39 2.43 3.77 21.43
C GLN A 39 2.93 2.35 21.16
N PRO A 40 2.04 1.32 21.14
CA PRO A 40 2.46 -0.03 20.80
C PRO A 40 3.14 0.02 19.43
N THR A 41 4.42 -0.36 19.39
CA THR A 41 5.15 -0.42 18.13
C THR A 41 4.37 -1.34 17.20
N TYR A 42 3.88 -0.79 16.08
CA TYR A 42 3.28 -1.60 15.04
C TYR A 42 4.39 -2.49 14.47
N ILE A 43 4.52 -3.71 15.01
CA ILE A 43 5.40 -4.73 14.46
C ILE A 43 4.78 -5.13 13.14
N ARG A 44 5.27 -4.52 12.05
CA ARG A 44 4.94 -4.94 10.70
C ARG A 44 5.46 -6.36 10.56
N ARG A 45 4.58 -7.36 10.74
CA ARG A 45 4.90 -8.79 10.54
C ARG A 45 5.66 -8.91 9.22
N ASP A 46 6.88 -9.45 9.29
CA ASP A 46 7.75 -9.52 8.13
C ASP A 46 7.09 -10.35 7.03
N GLY A 47 6.50 -9.67 6.05
CA GLY A 47 5.86 -10.28 4.90
C GLY A 47 6.84 -10.99 3.97
N ARG A 48 8.15 -10.98 4.27
CA ARG A 48 9.13 -11.83 3.57
C ARG A 48 8.99 -13.31 3.93
N SER A 49 8.53 -13.62 5.14
CA SER A 49 8.23 -15.01 5.54
C SER A 49 7.10 -15.63 4.72
N ALA A 50 6.21 -14.80 4.15
CA ALA A 50 5.18 -15.23 3.20
C ALA A 50 5.68 -15.43 1.75
N ARG A 51 6.94 -15.09 1.43
CA ARG A 51 7.48 -15.04 0.05
C ARG A 51 8.03 -16.36 -0.49
N LYS A 52 8.05 -17.45 0.32
CA LYS A 52 8.52 -18.76 -0.16
C LYS A 52 7.37 -19.69 -0.54
N THR A 53 6.33 -19.15 -1.15
CA THR A 53 5.39 -19.96 -1.93
C THR A 53 5.97 -20.03 -3.33
N ASN A 54 6.35 -21.21 -3.85
CA ASN A 54 6.92 -21.38 -5.20
C ASN A 54 5.93 -21.06 -6.35
N ARG A 55 4.95 -20.18 -6.09
CA ARG A 55 3.90 -19.70 -6.99
C ARG A 55 4.46 -18.51 -7.77
N THR A 56 4.68 -18.69 -9.07
CA THR A 56 5.37 -17.72 -9.93
C THR A 56 4.48 -17.15 -11.04
N LEU A 57 3.39 -17.83 -11.39
CA LEU A 57 2.47 -17.41 -12.44
C LEU A 57 1.20 -16.79 -11.83
N ALA A 58 0.77 -15.66 -12.40
CA ALA A 58 -0.49 -15.02 -12.03
C ALA A 58 -1.68 -15.79 -12.64
N PHE A 59 -2.72 -16.00 -11.84
CA PHE A 59 -3.97 -16.61 -12.28
C PHE A 59 -5.08 -15.56 -12.27
N ALA A 60 -5.26 -14.87 -13.39
CA ALA A 60 -6.23 -13.78 -13.54
C ALA A 60 -7.41 -14.24 -14.41
N THR A 61 -8.46 -14.74 -13.79
CA THR A 61 -9.70 -15.13 -14.45
C THR A 61 -10.83 -14.16 -14.09
N ARG A 62 -11.82 -14.03 -14.98
CA ARG A 62 -13.08 -13.34 -14.66
C ARG A 62 -14.08 -14.38 -14.17
N VAL A 63 -14.70 -14.11 -13.03
CA VAL A 63 -15.68 -14.99 -12.38
C VAL A 63 -16.96 -14.22 -12.07
N SER A 64 -18.04 -14.93 -11.79
CA SER A 64 -19.28 -14.31 -11.32
C SER A 64 -19.10 -13.75 -9.89
N PRO A 65 -19.87 -12.71 -9.51
CA PRO A 65 -19.82 -12.16 -8.15
C PRO A 65 -20.21 -13.17 -7.06
N GLU A 66 -21.22 -13.99 -7.32
CA GLU A 66 -21.70 -15.03 -6.39
C GLU A 66 -20.59 -16.04 -6.07
N PHE A 67 -19.86 -16.47 -7.10
CA PHE A 67 -18.75 -17.39 -6.94
C PHE A 67 -17.59 -16.79 -6.11
N ASP A 68 -17.22 -15.53 -6.37
CA ASP A 68 -16.16 -14.87 -5.60
C ASP A 68 -16.54 -14.69 -4.12
N ALA A 69 -17.81 -14.39 -3.84
CA ALA A 69 -18.33 -14.28 -2.48
C ALA A 69 -18.23 -15.62 -1.73
N GLU A 70 -18.80 -16.69 -2.28
CA GLU A 70 -18.75 -18.02 -1.66
C GLU A 70 -17.30 -18.50 -1.44
N LEU A 71 -16.41 -18.23 -2.41
CA LEU A 71 -15.00 -18.62 -2.30
C LEU A 71 -14.28 -17.88 -1.17
N ARG A 72 -14.58 -16.60 -0.96
CA ARG A 72 -14.04 -15.81 0.15
C ARG A 72 -14.57 -16.28 1.48
N ASP A 73 -15.87 -16.54 1.60
CA ASP A 73 -16.49 -17.01 2.84
C ASP A 73 -15.82 -18.33 3.30
N ILE A 74 -15.68 -19.30 2.39
CA ILE A 74 -15.02 -20.58 2.69
C ILE A 74 -13.54 -20.40 3.07
N ALA A 75 -12.83 -19.48 2.39
CA ALA A 75 -11.42 -19.21 2.68
C ALA A 75 -11.24 -18.55 4.06
N GLU A 76 -12.14 -17.65 4.45
CA GLU A 76 -12.13 -17.00 5.76
C GLU A 76 -12.44 -18.00 6.87
N GLU A 77 -13.48 -18.82 6.71
CA GLU A 77 -13.83 -19.89 7.67
C GLU A 77 -12.65 -20.83 7.93
N LYS A 78 -11.92 -21.20 6.88
CA LYS A 78 -10.78 -22.13 6.95
C LYS A 78 -9.44 -21.44 7.22
N ASN A 79 -9.41 -20.11 7.32
CA ASN A 79 -8.20 -19.30 7.45
C ASN A 79 -7.13 -19.61 6.38
N LEU A 80 -7.55 -19.83 5.14
CA LEU A 80 -6.69 -20.15 3.99
C LEU A 80 -6.53 -18.95 3.05
N LYS A 81 -5.44 -18.91 2.28
CA LYS A 81 -5.37 -17.99 1.13
C LYS A 81 -6.30 -18.51 0.03
N LEU A 82 -6.90 -17.61 -0.75
CA LEU A 82 -7.74 -17.99 -1.91
C LEU A 82 -7.02 -18.97 -2.85
N VAL A 83 -5.71 -18.79 -3.04
CA VAL A 83 -4.91 -19.68 -3.88
C VAL A 83 -4.75 -21.09 -3.28
N GLU A 84 -4.66 -21.21 -1.96
CA GLU A 84 -4.56 -22.51 -1.27
C GLU A 84 -5.89 -23.27 -1.37
N LEU A 85 -7.01 -22.57 -1.20
CA LEU A 85 -8.34 -23.14 -1.42
C LEU A 85 -8.48 -23.67 -2.86
N LEU A 86 -8.05 -22.91 -3.87
CA LEU A 86 -8.09 -23.35 -5.27
C LEU A 86 -7.20 -24.58 -5.54
N GLU A 87 -6.03 -24.67 -4.89
CA GLU A 87 -5.16 -25.85 -4.97
C GLU A 87 -5.85 -27.10 -4.37
N GLU A 88 -6.48 -26.97 -3.20
CA GLU A 88 -7.27 -28.06 -2.57
C GLU A 88 -8.47 -28.48 -3.44
N MET A 89 -9.19 -27.51 -4.02
CA MET A 89 -10.30 -27.79 -4.93
C MET A 89 -9.83 -28.58 -6.16
N LEU A 90 -8.66 -28.25 -6.70
CA LEU A 90 -8.07 -28.98 -7.82
C LEU A 90 -7.70 -30.41 -7.42
N GLU A 91 -7.12 -30.61 -6.24
CA GLU A 91 -6.82 -31.95 -5.72
C GLU A 91 -8.08 -32.79 -5.51
N ALA A 92 -9.13 -32.20 -4.92
CA ALA A 92 -10.42 -32.86 -4.74
C ALA A 92 -11.04 -33.25 -6.10
N TYR A 93 -10.95 -32.36 -7.10
CA TYR A 93 -11.43 -32.63 -8.45
C TYR A 93 -10.65 -33.77 -9.13
N LYS A 94 -9.32 -33.85 -8.95
CA LYS A 94 -8.50 -34.96 -9.46
C LYS A 94 -8.85 -36.29 -8.80
N LYS A 95 -9.01 -36.30 -7.47
CA LYS A 95 -9.42 -37.48 -6.70
C LYS A 95 -10.80 -37.98 -7.15
N ALA A 96 -11.75 -37.09 -7.33
CA ALA A 96 -13.09 -37.44 -7.80
C ALA A 96 -13.09 -38.02 -9.22
N ASN A 97 -12.23 -37.50 -10.11
CA ASN A 97 -12.14 -37.93 -11.51
C ASN A 97 -11.06 -38.99 -11.78
N ASN A 98 -10.47 -39.59 -10.74
CA ASN A 98 -9.50 -40.69 -10.80
C ASN A 98 -8.38 -40.45 -11.84
N ARG A 99 -7.75 -39.27 -11.77
CA ARG A 99 -6.62 -38.86 -12.62
C ARG A 99 -5.35 -38.64 -11.83
#